data_AF-A0AAF0IHD3-F1
#
_entry.id   AF-A0AAF0IHD3-F1
#
_cell.length_a   1.000
_cell.length_b   1.000
_cell.length_c   1.000
_cell.angle_alpha   90.00
_cell.angle_beta   90.00
_cell.angle_gamma   90.00
#
_symmetry.space_group_name_H-M   'P 1'
#
loop_
_entity.id
_entity.type
_entity.pdbx_description
1 polymer ?
#
loop_
_entity_poly.entity_id
_entity_poly.type
_entity_poly.pdbx_seq_one_letter_code
_entity_poly.pdbx_strand_id
1 'polypeptide(L)'
;MGFNSTSRVLELMCKIPNDTSIDDSLPSGENVMAPEQVVLDQAKKASELAAVFVCRSTLPTALYAPIPLLITTASRALPPGKKPRLVYLPKGSELRLSKALGLPKVGIIGITDCSPALTLIEYVRQNVPPLDISNTPLS
;
A
#
# COMPACT_ATOMS: atom_id res chain seq x y z
N MET A 1 -9.78 -0.77 -4.57
CA MET A 1 -8.68 0.11 -5.01
C MET A 1 -8.01 -0.51 -6.22
N GLY A 2 -7.85 0.25 -7.32
CA GLY A 2 -7.14 -0.22 -8.52
C GLY A 2 -5.62 -0.02 -8.44
N PHE A 3 -4.88 -0.55 -9.43
CA PHE A 3 -3.41 -0.43 -9.53
C PHE A 3 -2.92 1.03 -9.41
N ASN A 4 -3.52 1.95 -10.18
CA ASN A 4 -3.15 3.37 -10.15
C ASN A 4 -3.34 4.01 -8.78
N SER A 5 -4.37 3.61 -8.02
CA SER A 5 -4.62 4.14 -6.68
C SER A 5 -3.61 3.57 -5.67
N THR A 6 -3.29 2.29 -5.77
CA THR A 6 -2.32 1.62 -4.88
C THR A 6 -0.89 2.10 -5.13
N SER A 7 -0.49 2.27 -6.40
CA SER A 7 0.81 2.83 -6.79
C SER A 7 0.94 4.27 -6.28
N ARG A 8 -0.11 5.09 -6.44
CA ARG A 8 -0.10 6.47 -5.97
C ARG A 8 0.00 6.56 -4.44
N VAL A 9 -0.70 5.71 -3.71
CA VAL A 9 -0.64 5.63 -2.25
C VAL A 9 0.78 5.30 -1.78
N LEU A 10 1.46 4.33 -2.43
CA LEU A 10 2.84 3.98 -2.10
C LEU A 10 3.84 5.11 -2.42
N GLU A 11 3.66 5.82 -3.55
CA GLU A 11 4.48 6.99 -3.88
C GLU A 11 4.39 8.10 -2.84
N LEU A 12 3.20 8.33 -2.30
CA LEU A 12 2.98 9.37 -1.29
C LEU A 12 3.67 9.02 0.04
N MET A 13 3.68 7.76 0.44
CA MET A 13 4.41 7.33 1.65
C MET A 13 5.91 7.58 1.53
N CYS A 14 6.48 7.46 0.33
CA CYS A 14 7.90 7.70 0.10
C CYS A 14 8.27 9.19 0.06
N LYS A 15 7.30 10.09 -0.16
CA LYS A 15 7.53 11.54 -0.32
C LYS A 15 7.40 12.35 0.96
N ILE A 16 7.01 11.74 2.07
CA ILE A 16 6.95 12.43 3.37
C ILE A 16 8.34 12.33 3.99
N PRO A 17 9.14 13.42 4.02
CA PRO A 17 10.33 13.45 4.85
C PRO A 17 9.91 13.37 6.33
N ASN A 18 10.56 12.48 7.06
CA ASN A 18 10.44 12.35 8.51
C ASN A 18 11.13 13.57 9.15
N ASP A 19 10.43 14.70 9.26
CA ASP A 19 10.78 15.72 10.25
C ASP A 19 9.90 15.52 11.47
N THR A 20 10.50 14.85 12.45
CA THR A 20 10.09 15.01 13.84
C THR A 20 10.50 16.42 14.24
N SER A 21 9.58 17.13 14.93
CA SER A 21 9.70 18.49 15.47
C SER A 21 9.36 19.61 14.48
N ILE A 22 8.43 20.48 14.89
CA ILE A 22 8.31 21.94 14.68
C ILE A 22 6.83 22.24 15.00
N ASP A 23 6.50 22.69 16.20
CA ASP A 23 6.69 24.07 16.69
C ASP A 23 5.91 25.08 15.84
N ASP A 24 5.16 25.90 16.57
CA ASP A 24 4.15 26.83 16.12
C ASP A 24 4.85 27.95 15.35
N SER A 25 4.58 28.13 14.05
CA SER A 25 4.61 29.42 13.32
C SER A 25 4.49 29.24 11.80
N LEU A 26 3.38 29.72 11.21
CA LEU A 26 3.29 30.10 9.79
C LEU A 26 4.18 31.31 9.50
N PRO A 27 4.61 31.48 8.23
CA PRO A 27 4.13 32.64 7.46
C PRO A 27 3.64 32.19 6.07
N SER A 28 2.34 32.34 5.79
CA SER A 28 1.74 33.48 5.09
C SER A 28 2.27 33.74 3.67
N GLY A 29 1.51 33.22 2.71
CA GLY A 29 1.13 33.96 1.51
C GLY A 29 1.86 33.58 0.24
N GLU A 30 1.31 32.61 -0.51
CA GLU A 30 1.20 32.70 -1.96
C GLU A 30 0.04 31.81 -2.46
N ASN A 31 -0.80 32.39 -3.29
CA ASN A 31 -2.12 31.92 -3.66
C ASN A 31 -2.02 30.88 -4.81
N VAL A 32 -2.07 29.57 -4.48
CA VAL A 32 -2.25 28.50 -5.47
C VAL A 32 -3.31 27.53 -4.98
N MET A 33 -4.44 27.49 -5.68
CA MET A 33 -5.61 26.67 -5.37
C MET A 33 -5.33 25.18 -5.65
N ALA A 34 -5.34 24.36 -4.58
CA ALA A 34 -5.29 22.88 -4.50
C ALA A 34 -3.96 22.17 -4.87
N PRO A 35 -3.29 21.53 -3.89
CA PRO A 35 -3.40 20.06 -3.76
C PRO A 35 -3.29 19.48 -2.32
N GLU A 36 -3.16 20.32 -1.29
CA GLU A 36 -2.69 19.86 0.03
C GLU A 36 -3.65 18.91 0.75
N GLN A 37 -4.97 19.14 0.69
CA GLN A 37 -5.96 18.33 1.39
C GLN A 37 -6.16 16.93 0.80
N VAL A 38 -6.12 16.80 -0.53
CA VAL A 38 -6.24 15.49 -1.22
C VAL A 38 -4.99 14.64 -0.97
N VAL A 39 -3.82 15.28 -0.88
CA VAL A 39 -2.54 14.61 -0.60
C VAL A 39 -2.50 14.09 0.84
N LEU A 40 -3.00 14.85 1.81
CA LEU A 40 -3.00 14.44 3.22
C LEU A 40 -3.99 13.29 3.51
N ASP A 41 -5.18 13.30 2.90
CA ASP A 41 -6.15 12.20 3.05
C ASP A 41 -5.67 10.90 2.38
N GLN A 42 -4.99 11.02 1.25
CA GLN A 42 -4.44 9.86 0.55
C GLN A 42 -3.19 9.31 1.25
N ALA A 43 -2.41 10.17 1.91
CA ALA A 43 -1.31 9.78 2.80
C ALA A 43 -1.79 9.15 4.12
N LYS A 44 -2.89 9.63 4.72
CA LYS A 44 -3.53 8.99 5.88
C LYS A 44 -4.03 7.59 5.55
N LYS A 45 -4.74 7.42 4.43
CA LYS A 45 -5.11 6.09 3.90
C LYS A 45 -3.91 5.20 3.61
N ALA A 46 -2.76 5.80 3.27
CA ALA A 46 -1.52 5.07 3.05
C ALA A 46 -0.94 4.49 4.34
N SER A 47 -0.99 5.27 5.44
CA SER A 47 -0.61 4.82 6.79
C SER A 47 -1.46 3.66 7.31
N GLU A 48 -2.65 3.45 6.73
CA GLU A 48 -3.57 2.37 7.06
C GLU A 48 -3.41 1.13 6.17
N LEU A 49 -2.51 1.09 5.19
CA LEU A 49 -2.37 -0.07 4.32
C LEU A 49 -1.92 -1.32 5.10
N ALA A 50 -2.78 -2.34 5.20
CA ALA A 50 -2.55 -3.52 6.02
C ALA A 50 -2.08 -4.73 5.19
N ALA A 51 -2.59 -4.91 3.98
CA ALA A 51 -2.22 -6.02 3.10
C ALA A 51 -2.30 -5.65 1.62
N VAL A 52 -1.44 -6.25 0.81
CA VAL A 52 -1.42 -6.12 -0.65
C VAL A 52 -1.46 -7.52 -1.26
N PHE A 53 -2.47 -7.78 -2.09
CA PHE A 53 -2.65 -9.03 -2.81
C PHE A 53 -2.28 -8.86 -4.27
N VAL A 54 -1.49 -9.78 -4.83
CA VAL A 54 -0.99 -9.70 -6.21
C VAL A 54 -1.25 -11.01 -6.97
N CYS A 55 -1.99 -10.90 -8.07
CA CYS A 55 -2.21 -11.95 -9.06
C CYS A 55 -1.10 -11.95 -10.13
N ARG A 56 0.03 -12.60 -9.86
CA ARG A 56 1.20 -12.57 -10.77
C ARG A 56 0.93 -13.15 -12.16
N SER A 57 -0.01 -14.09 -12.29
CA SER A 57 -0.23 -14.82 -13.54
C SER A 57 -0.91 -14.02 -14.65
N THR A 58 -1.50 -12.87 -14.32
CA THR A 58 -2.32 -12.09 -15.27
C THR A 58 -1.77 -10.69 -15.52
N LEU A 59 -0.67 -10.34 -14.86
CA LEU A 59 -0.03 -9.03 -14.91
C LEU A 59 1.35 -9.12 -15.60
N PRO A 60 1.70 -8.14 -16.45
CA PRO A 60 3.07 -7.92 -16.88
C PRO A 60 4.00 -7.70 -15.68
N THR A 61 5.22 -8.25 -15.75
CA THR A 61 6.24 -8.12 -14.70
C THR A 61 6.51 -6.68 -14.30
N ALA A 62 6.49 -5.76 -15.26
CA ALA A 62 6.69 -4.33 -15.02
C ALA A 62 5.69 -3.73 -14.00
N LEU A 63 4.48 -4.30 -13.86
CA LEU A 63 3.48 -3.78 -12.94
C LEU A 63 3.66 -4.27 -11.50
N TYR A 64 4.19 -5.47 -11.28
CA TYR A 64 4.30 -6.03 -9.93
C TYR A 64 5.73 -6.13 -9.40
N ALA A 65 6.75 -6.02 -10.26
CA ALA A 65 8.16 -6.04 -9.84
C ALA A 65 8.54 -4.93 -8.85
N PRO A 66 8.01 -3.68 -8.96
CA PRO A 66 8.34 -2.62 -8.00
C PRO A 66 7.63 -2.76 -6.64
N ILE A 67 6.54 -3.54 -6.59
CA ILE A 67 5.65 -3.58 -5.42
C ILE A 67 6.35 -4.00 -4.12
N PRO A 68 7.19 -5.06 -4.10
CA PRO A 68 7.91 -5.42 -2.88
C PRO A 68 8.80 -4.29 -2.36
N LEU A 69 9.53 -3.61 -3.25
CA LEU A 69 10.41 -2.50 -2.87
C LEU A 69 9.62 -1.32 -2.30
N LEU A 70 8.49 -0.97 -2.94
CA LEU A 70 7.61 0.10 -2.48
C LEU A 70 7.02 -0.21 -1.10
N ILE A 71 6.50 -1.43 -0.89
CA ILE A 71 5.96 -1.83 0.41
C ILE A 71 7.06 -1.79 1.47
N THR A 72 8.24 -2.31 1.16
CA THR A 72 9.30 -2.39 2.16
C THR A 72 9.80 -1.00 2.55
N THR A 73 9.94 -0.10 1.58
CA THR A 73 10.34 1.30 1.82
C THR A 73 9.30 2.03 2.66
N ALA A 74 8.01 1.90 2.30
CA ALA A 74 6.91 2.50 3.03
C ALA A 74 6.75 1.92 4.46
N SER A 75 7.15 0.67 4.68
CA SER A 75 7.02 0.00 5.97
C SER A 75 8.09 0.38 7.01
N ARG A 76 9.17 1.08 6.60
CA ARG A 76 10.30 1.40 7.50
C ARG A 76 9.91 2.28 8.69
N ALA A 77 8.94 3.18 8.49
CA ALA A 77 8.44 4.07 9.54
C ALA A 77 7.32 3.43 10.39
N LEU A 78 6.89 2.21 10.07
CA LEU A 78 5.75 1.56 10.73
C LEU A 78 6.20 0.55 11.79
N PRO A 79 5.49 0.46 12.94
CA PRO A 79 5.76 -0.57 13.92
C PRO A 79 5.47 -1.96 13.32
N PRO A 80 6.13 -3.04 13.81
CA PRO A 80 6.03 -4.38 13.23
C PRO A 80 4.59 -4.90 13.03
N GLY A 81 3.70 -4.60 13.98
CA GLY A 81 2.27 -4.97 13.93
C GLY A 81 1.45 -4.22 12.87
N LYS A 82 1.93 -3.07 12.38
CA LYS A 82 1.28 -2.27 11.35
C LYS A 82 1.96 -2.36 9.98
N LYS A 83 3.09 -3.06 9.86
CA LYS A 83 3.76 -3.25 8.56
C LYS A 83 2.81 -3.96 7.56
N PRO A 84 2.65 -3.48 6.32
CA PRO A 84 1.82 -4.14 5.32
C PRO A 84 2.36 -5.54 4.98
N ARG A 85 1.46 -6.48 4.67
CA ARG A 85 1.82 -7.82 4.21
C ARG A 85 1.62 -7.96 2.72
N LEU A 86 2.60 -8.55 2.02
CA LEU A 86 2.47 -8.87 0.60
C LEU A 86 2.08 -10.33 0.41
N VAL A 87 0.97 -10.56 -0.29
CA VAL A 87 0.41 -11.89 -0.55
C VAL A 87 0.34 -12.14 -2.05
N TYR A 88 1.07 -13.14 -2.51
CA TYR A 88 0.96 -13.60 -3.89
C TYR A 88 -0.15 -14.62 -4.01
N LEU A 89 -1.15 -14.31 -4.84
CA LEU A 89 -2.29 -15.17 -5.05
C LEU A 89 -1.97 -16.28 -6.07
N PRO A 90 -2.56 -17.48 -5.89
CA PRO A 90 -2.39 -18.57 -6.84
C PRO A 90 -3.08 -18.26 -8.18
N LYS A 91 -2.65 -18.99 -9.22
CA LYS A 91 -3.24 -18.89 -10.57
C LYS A 91 -4.75 -19.11 -10.50
N GLY A 92 -5.51 -18.35 -11.29
CA GLY A 92 -6.98 -18.41 -11.33
C GLY A 92 -7.71 -17.59 -10.26
N SER A 93 -7.01 -17.04 -9.26
CA SER A 93 -7.62 -16.15 -8.25
C SER A 93 -8.13 -14.83 -8.86
N GLU A 94 -7.47 -14.36 -9.91
CA GLU A 94 -7.85 -13.12 -10.60
C GLU A 94 -9.29 -13.16 -11.13
N LEU A 95 -9.71 -14.25 -11.79
CA LEU A 95 -11.08 -14.37 -12.30
C LEU A 95 -12.12 -14.31 -11.16
N ARG A 96 -11.81 -14.95 -10.03
CA ARG A 96 -12.70 -14.92 -8.84
C ARG A 96 -12.77 -13.53 -8.24
N LEU A 97 -11.64 -12.83 -8.15
CA LEU A 97 -11.59 -11.45 -7.66
C LEU A 97 -12.31 -10.47 -8.59
N SER A 98 -12.06 -10.57 -9.90
CA SER A 98 -12.75 -9.76 -10.92
C SER A 98 -14.26 -9.93 -10.82
N LYS A 99 -14.75 -11.17 -10.71
CA LYS A 99 -16.18 -11.46 -10.52
C LYS A 99 -16.73 -10.91 -9.21
N ALA A 100 -16.03 -11.12 -8.09
CA ALA A 100 -16.46 -10.66 -6.77
C ALA A 100 -16.52 -9.13 -6.66
N LEU A 101 -15.62 -8.43 -7.36
CA LEU A 101 -15.57 -6.97 -7.36
C LEU A 101 -16.39 -6.32 -8.48
N GLY A 102 -16.99 -7.11 -9.38
CA GLY A 102 -17.70 -6.60 -10.56
C GLY A 102 -16.79 -5.83 -11.53
N LEU A 103 -15.48 -6.13 -11.53
CA LEU A 103 -14.48 -5.46 -12.35
C LEU A 103 -14.04 -6.36 -13.50
N PRO A 104 -13.69 -5.79 -14.68
CA PRO A 104 -13.28 -6.58 -15.83
C PRO A 104 -11.96 -7.32 -15.60
N LYS A 105 -11.04 -6.73 -14.83
CA LYS A 105 -9.74 -7.32 -14.53
C LYS A 105 -9.18 -6.80 -13.20
N VAL A 106 -8.75 -7.70 -12.32
CA VAL A 106 -8.17 -7.34 -11.02
C VAL A 106 -6.85 -8.06 -10.78
N GLY A 107 -5.75 -7.31 -10.90
CA GLY A 107 -4.42 -7.84 -10.72
C GLY A 107 -3.81 -7.58 -9.34
N ILE A 108 -4.01 -6.38 -8.78
CA ILE A 108 -3.44 -5.97 -7.48
C ILE A 108 -4.54 -5.33 -6.65
N ILE A 109 -4.61 -5.72 -5.38
CA ILE A 109 -5.58 -5.18 -4.41
C ILE A 109 -4.84 -4.78 -3.14
N GLY A 110 -4.95 -3.52 -2.73
CA GLY A 110 -4.61 -3.08 -1.39
C GLY A 110 -5.82 -3.12 -0.46
N ILE A 111 -5.61 -3.63 0.75
CA ILE A 111 -6.57 -3.56 1.87
C ILE A 111 -6.01 -2.62 2.91
N THR A 112 -6.78 -1.59 3.24
CA THR A 112 -6.51 -0.69 4.36
C THR A 112 -7.16 -1.23 5.63
N ASP A 113 -6.65 -0.82 6.78
CA ASP A 113 -7.21 -1.14 8.09
C ASP A 113 -8.64 -0.61 8.17
N CYS A 114 -9.61 -1.51 8.14
CA CYS A 114 -11.02 -1.15 8.18
C CYS A 114 -11.82 -2.23 8.90
N SER A 115 -12.83 -1.81 9.66
CA SER A 115 -13.65 -2.69 10.50
C SER A 115 -14.17 -3.96 9.77
N PRO A 116 -14.71 -3.86 8.53
CA PRO A 116 -15.21 -5.03 7.81
C PRO A 116 -14.13 -6.04 7.39
N ALA A 117 -12.86 -5.63 7.32
CA ALA A 117 -11.75 -6.47 6.88
C ALA A 117 -10.84 -6.94 8.03
N LEU A 118 -11.13 -6.59 9.28
CA LEU A 118 -10.27 -6.87 10.43
C LEU A 118 -9.90 -8.35 10.57
N THR A 119 -10.87 -9.26 10.45
CA THR A 119 -10.61 -10.70 10.55
C THR A 119 -9.64 -11.19 9.46
N LEU A 120 -9.78 -10.68 8.24
CA LEU A 120 -8.88 -11.00 7.14
C LEU A 120 -7.49 -10.42 7.38
N ILE A 121 -7.41 -9.16 7.84
CA ILE A 121 -6.15 -8.48 8.15
C ILE A 121 -5.39 -9.24 9.23
N GLU A 122 -6.07 -9.64 10.31
CA GLU A 122 -5.46 -10.35 11.42
C GLU A 122 -4.97 -11.74 10.98
N TYR A 123 -5.80 -12.48 10.23
CA TYR A 123 -5.40 -13.75 9.62
C TYR A 123 -4.13 -13.59 8.78
N VAL A 124 -4.06 -12.56 7.95
CA VAL A 124 -2.87 -12.30 7.11
C VAL A 124 -1.66 -11.92 7.96
N ARG A 125 -1.82 -11.07 8.99
CA ARG A 125 -0.72 -10.67 9.88
C ARG A 125 -0.11 -11.84 10.64
N GLN A 126 -0.92 -12.84 11.00
CA GLN A 126 -0.51 -14.06 11.71
C GLN A 126 0.17 -15.08 10.78
N ASN A 127 -0.27 -15.18 9.52
CA ASN A 127 0.19 -16.22 8.59
C ASN A 127 1.26 -15.75 7.60
N VAL A 128 1.40 -14.44 7.40
CA VAL A 128 2.30 -13.85 6.41
C VAL A 128 3.29 -12.93 7.12
N PRO A 129 4.60 -13.18 7.00
CA PRO A 129 5.60 -12.31 7.61
C PRO A 129 5.63 -10.94 6.93
N PRO A 130 6.03 -9.87 7.66
CA PRO A 130 6.30 -8.58 7.03
C PRO A 130 7.45 -8.72 6.02
N LEU A 131 7.40 -7.91 4.95
CA LEU A 131 8.54 -7.75 4.06
C LEU A 131 9.64 -6.98 4.78
N ASP A 132 10.86 -7.50 4.78
CA ASP A 132 12.06 -6.80 5.24
C ASP A 132 13.20 -6.98 4.23
N ILE A 133 13.88 -5.88 3.91
CA ILE A 133 14.94 -5.80 2.86
C ILE A 133 16.15 -6.67 3.23
N SER A 134 16.34 -6.94 4.52
CA SER A 134 17.41 -7.80 5.04
C SER A 134 17.21 -9.29 4.74
N ASN A 135 16.04 -9.72 4.25
CA ASN A 135 15.70 -11.13 4.06
C ASN A 135 15.42 -11.53 2.60
N THR A 136 15.71 -10.66 1.63
CA THR A 136 15.60 -10.98 0.20
C THR A 136 16.96 -11.45 -0.33
N PRO A 137 17.16 -12.76 -0.60
CA PRO A 137 18.31 -13.19 -1.37
C PRO A 137 18.14 -12.65 -2.80
N LEU A 138 19.14 -11.87 -3.24
CA LEU A 138 19.33 -11.55 -4.64
C LEU A 138 19.59 -12.88 -5.36
N SER A 139 18.65 -13.32 -6.20
CA SER A 139 18.81 -14.47 -7.09
C SER A 139 18.13 -14.18 -8.41
#